data_AF-A0A948TJD0-F1
#
_entry.id   AF-A0A948TJD0-F1
#
_cell.length_a   1.000
_cell.length_b   1.000
_cell.length_c   1.000
_cell.angle_alpha   90.00
_cell.angle_beta   90.00
_cell.angle_gamma   90.00
#
_symmetry.space_group_name_H-M   'P 1'
#
loop_
_entity.id
_entity.type
_entity.pdbx_description
1 polymer ?
#
loop_
_entity_poly.entity_id
_entity_poly.type
_entity_poly.pdbx_seq_one_letter_code
_entity_poly.pdbx_strand_id
1 'polypeptide(L)'
;MKPIIPIFYAVNDYYAPLISVSLVSLIKNAAPNYQYQITILYQELSTENKQKLAQLATDNVNITFESIDKNFQARFGGDQNTLRCDYFT
;
A
#
# COMPACT_ATOMS: atom_id res chain seq x y z
N MET A 1 19.33 -14.66 -1.10
CA MET A 1 18.03 -13.96 -0.94
C MET A 1 17.99 -12.78 -1.90
N LYS A 2 16.85 -12.52 -2.55
CA LYS A 2 16.69 -11.33 -3.39
C LYS A 2 16.56 -10.08 -2.49
N PRO A 3 17.17 -8.94 -2.84
CA PRO A 3 16.96 -7.70 -2.09
C PRO A 3 15.49 -7.28 -2.13
N ILE A 4 14.99 -6.76 -1.01
CA ILE A 4 13.59 -6.35 -0.86
C ILE A 4 13.47 -4.85 -1.17
N ILE A 5 12.50 -4.50 -2.01
CA ILE A 5 12.09 -3.12 -2.28
C ILE A 5 10.73 -2.91 -1.61
N PRO A 6 10.68 -2.21 -0.45
CA PRO A 6 9.43 -1.90 0.22
C PRO A 6 8.73 -0.72 -0.46
N ILE A 7 7.43 -0.85 -0.71
CA ILE A 7 6.61 0.17 -1.36
C ILE A 7 5.32 0.33 -0.57
N PHE A 8 4.98 1.58 -0.26
CA PHE A 8 3.79 1.93 0.51
C PHE A 8 2.83 2.74 -0.34
N TYR A 9 1.56 2.36 -0.30
CA TYR A 9 0.46 3.15 -0.83
C TYR A 9 -0.49 3.50 0.30
N ALA A 10 -1.03 4.72 0.30
CA ALA A 10 -2.13 5.12 1.16
C ALA A 10 -3.31 5.50 0.29
N VAL A 11 -4.41 4.76 0.39
CA VAL A 11 -5.59 4.91 -0.48
C VAL A 11 -6.89 4.69 0.29
N ASN A 12 -7.98 5.17 -0.29
CA ASN A 12 -9.34 4.71 0.04
C ASN A 12 -9.94 3.95 -1.16
N ASP A 13 -11.16 3.45 -0.99
CA ASP A 13 -11.84 2.64 -2.01
C ASP A 13 -11.98 3.34 -3.37
N TYR A 14 -12.21 4.65 -3.38
CA TYR A 14 -12.35 5.43 -4.62
C TYR A 14 -11.07 5.42 -5.47
N TYR A 15 -9.90 5.35 -4.84
CA TYR A 15 -8.62 5.29 -5.53
C TYR A 15 -8.18 3.87 -5.91
N ALA A 16 -8.96 2.83 -5.59
CA ALA A 16 -8.62 1.43 -5.91
C ALA A 16 -8.38 1.17 -7.41
N PRO A 17 -9.14 1.76 -8.36
CA PRO A 17 -8.84 1.62 -9.79
C PRO A 17 -7.52 2.30 -10.16
N LEU A 18 -7.20 3.45 -9.57
CA LEU A 18 -5.99 4.21 -9.90
C LEU A 18 -4.72 3.51 -9.40
N ILE A 19 -4.75 2.97 -8.18
CA ILE A 19 -3.63 2.17 -7.68
C ILE A 19 -3.45 0.88 -8.50
N SER A 20 -4.53 0.28 -9.01
CA SER A 20 -4.41 -0.91 -9.89
C SER A 20 -3.58 -0.64 -11.13
N VAL A 21 -3.69 0.55 -11.74
CA VAL A 21 -2.88 0.96 -12.90
C VAL A 21 -1.40 1.06 -12.51
N SER A 22 -1.12 1.67 -11.36
CA SER A 22 0.24 1.77 -10.81
C SER A 22 0.85 0.40 -10.55
N LEU A 23 0.10 -0.51 -9.92
CA LEU A 23 0.54 -1.88 -9.64
C LEU A 23 0.82 -2.66 -10.91
N VAL A 24 -0.08 -2.61 -11.90
CA VAL A 24 0.11 -3.29 -13.18
C VAL A 24 1.36 -2.76 -13.90
N SER A 25 1.60 -1.45 -13.88
CA SER A 25 2.81 -0.85 -14.44
C SER A 25 4.07 -1.33 -13.72
N LEU A 26 4.04 -1.37 -12.39
CA LEU A 26 5.13 -1.87 -11.57
C LEU A 26 5.45 -3.34 -11.88
N ILE A 27 4.43 -4.22 -11.87
CA ILE A 27 4.60 -5.66 -12.11
C ILE A 27 5.22 -5.90 -13.50
N LYS A 28 4.76 -5.17 -14.52
CA LYS A 28 5.30 -5.28 -15.89
C LYS A 28 6.78 -4.88 -16.00
N ASN A 29 7.25 -4.00 -15.11
CA ASN A 29 8.64 -3.50 -15.12
C ASN A 29 9.47 -4.05 -13.95
N ALA A 30 8.92 -4.98 -13.16
CA ALA A 30 9.56 -5.51 -11.97
C ALA A 30 10.75 -6.38 -12.35
N ALA A 31 11.96 -5.91 -12.06
CA ALA A 31 13.17 -6.68 -12.32
C ALA A 31 13.20 -7.97 -11.47
N PRO A 32 13.50 -9.14 -12.08
CA PRO A 32 13.32 -10.46 -11.44
C PRO A 32 14.31 -10.75 -10.32
N ASN A 33 15.38 -9.97 -10.20
CA ASN A 33 16.41 -10.08 -9.17
C ASN A 33 16.02 -9.42 -7.83
N TYR A 34 14.87 -8.73 -7.75
CA TYR A 34 14.33 -8.12 -6.54
C TYR A 34 13.05 -8.80 -6.07
N GLN A 35 12.73 -8.62 -4.79
CA GLN A 35 11.40 -8.89 -4.23
C GLN A 35 10.73 -7.55 -3.94
N TYR A 36 9.55 -7.32 -4.49
CA TYR A 36 8.78 -6.11 -4.23
C TYR A 36 7.74 -6.41 -3.15
N GLN A 37 7.83 -5.69 -2.04
CA GLN A 37 6.89 -5.83 -0.92
C GLN A 37 6.00 -4.59 -0.86
N ILE A 38 4.76 -4.76 -1.30
CA ILE A 38 3.79 -3.69 -1.39
C ILE A 38 2.88 -3.74 -0.16
N THR A 39 2.79 -2.63 0.56
CA THR A 39 1.89 -2.45 1.70
C THR A 39 0.89 -1.36 1.36
N ILE A 40 -0.39 -1.72 1.31
CA ILE A 40 -1.50 -0.81 1.03
C ILE A 40 -2.13 -0.44 2.36
N LEU A 41 -1.86 0.78 2.81
CA LEU A 41 -2.50 1.43 3.94
C LEU A 41 -3.88 1.94 3.50
N TYR A 42 -4.94 1.61 4.23
CA TYR A 42 -6.30 2.04 3.88
C TYR A 42 -7.16 2.35 5.10
N GLN A 43 -8.05 3.34 5.00
CA GLN A 43 -9.10 3.57 6.01
C GLN A 43 -10.34 2.75 5.66
N GLU A 44 -10.86 2.94 4.44
CA GLU A 44 -11.98 2.18 3.89
C GLU A 44 -11.58 1.63 2.53
N LEU A 45 -11.67 0.31 2.38
CA LEU A 45 -11.42 -0.39 1.12
C LEU A 45 -12.32 -1.62 1.10
N SER A 46 -13.18 -1.70 0.09
CA SER A 46 -14.16 -2.78 -0.08
C SER A 46 -13.45 -4.13 -0.24
N THR A 47 -14.12 -5.19 0.20
CA THR A 47 -13.62 -6.56 0.05
C THR A 47 -13.38 -6.91 -1.42
N GLU A 48 -14.25 -6.44 -2.32
CA GLU A 48 -14.10 -6.65 -3.75
C GLU A 48 -12.82 -6.01 -4.30
N ASN A 49 -12.56 -4.74 -3.95
CA ASN A 49 -11.34 -4.07 -4.41
C ASN A 49 -10.08 -4.68 -3.78
N LYS A 50 -10.11 -5.11 -2.51
CA LYS A 50 -9.00 -5.87 -1.91
C LYS A 50 -8.69 -7.13 -2.68
N GLN A 51 -9.72 -7.92 -3.02
CA GLN A 51 -9.56 -9.17 -3.77
C GLN A 51 -8.98 -8.90 -5.16
N LYS A 52 -9.51 -7.92 -5.88
CA LYS A 52 -9.00 -7.52 -7.21
C LYS A 52 -7.53 -7.10 -7.14
N LEU A 53 -7.14 -6.32 -6.13
CA LEU A 53 -5.75 -5.90 -5.94
C LEU A 53 -4.84 -7.05 -5.52
N ALA A 54 -5.31 -7.95 -4.65
CA ALA A 54 -4.56 -9.12 -4.21
C ALA A 54 -4.26 -10.10 -5.37
N GLN A 55 -5.17 -10.22 -6.34
CA GLN A 55 -4.99 -11.05 -7.54
C GLN A 55 -3.86 -10.58 -8.46
N LEU A 56 -3.36 -9.35 -8.28
CA LEU A 56 -2.22 -8.82 -9.04
C LEU A 56 -0.87 -9.33 -8.51
N ALA A 57 -0.82 -9.97 -7.35
CA ALA A 57 0.43 -10.49 -6.80
C ALA A 57 1.07 -11.54 -7.72
N THR A 58 2.40 -11.57 -7.72
CA THR A 58 3.23 -12.52 -8.49
C THR A 58 4.31 -13.10 -7.59
N ASP A 59 5.10 -14.06 -8.09
CA ASP A 59 6.17 -14.69 -7.32
C ASP A 59 7.19 -13.68 -6.73
N ASN A 60 7.45 -12.58 -7.43
CA ASN A 60 8.39 -11.53 -7.02
C ASN A 60 7.71 -10.24 -6.54
N VAL A 61 6.37 -10.18 -6.48
CA VAL A 61 5.60 -9.01 -6.04
C VAL A 61 4.52 -9.43 -5.05
N ASN A 62 4.71 -9.09 -3.78
CA ASN A 62 3.76 -9.41 -2.71
C ASN A 62 2.95 -8.18 -2.34
N ILE A 63 1.64 -8.35 -2.12
CA ILE A 63 0.74 -7.27 -1.75
C ILE A 63 0.11 -7.59 -0.39
N THR A 64 0.20 -6.64 0.53
CA THR A 64 -0.36 -6.71 1.89
C THR A 64 -1.25 -5.50 2.14
N PHE A 65 -2.24 -5.65 3.01
CA PHE A 65 -3.23 -4.63 3.31
C PHE A 65 -3.23 -4.35 4.80
N GLU A 66 -3.05 -3.10 5.17
CA GLU A 66 -2.99 -2.64 6.57
C GLU A 66 -4.02 -1.54 6.79
N SER A 67 -4.93 -1.75 7.74
CA SER A 67 -5.94 -0.75 8.06
C SER A 67 -5.35 0.39 8.89
N ILE A 68 -5.60 1.62 8.47
CA ILE A 68 -5.37 2.83 9.26
C ILE A 68 -6.58 3.00 10.17
N ASP A 69 -6.61 2.24 11.26
CA ASP A 69 -7.62 2.37 12.30
C ASP A 69 -7.26 3.46 13.33
N LYS A 70 -8.14 3.71 14.31
CA LYS A 70 -7.90 4.69 15.38
C LYS A 70 -6.66 4.37 16.23
N ASN A 71 -6.26 3.10 16.30
CA ASN A 71 -5.08 2.65 17.04
C ASN A 71 -3.80 2.74 16.19
N PHE A 72 -3.91 2.99 14.88
CA PHE A 72 -2.77 3.16 14.00
C PHE A 72 -1.85 4.28 14.50
N GLN A 73 -2.40 5.43 14.92
CA GLN A 73 -1.60 6.53 15.49
C GLN A 73 -0.87 6.15 16.78
N ALA A 74 -1.48 5.30 17.62
CA ALA A 74 -0.84 4.84 18.85
C ALA A 74 0.41 3.99 18.58
N ARG A 75 0.51 3.35 17.40
CA ARG A 75 1.69 2.56 16.98
C ARG A 75 2.91 3.44 16.65
N PHE A 76 2.72 4.74 16.42
CA PHE A 76 3.81 5.70 16.17
C PHE A 76 4.39 6.30 17.44
N GLY A 77 3.99 5.83 18.63
CA GLY A 77 4.61 6.23 19.89
C GLY A 77 4.48 7.71 20.24
N GLY A 78 3.49 8.41 19.66
CA GLY A 78 3.30 9.84 19.87
C GLY A 78 4.21 10.74 19.03
N ASP A 79 4.85 10.20 17.99
CA ASP A 79 5.65 11.00 17.05
C ASP A 79 4.73 11.99 16.31
N GLN A 80 4.89 13.29 16.59
CA GLN A 80 4.08 14.37 16.02
C GLN A 80 4.58 14.76 14.62
N ASN A 81 4.80 13.77 13.75
CA ASN A 81 5.16 14.06 12.37
C ASN A 81 3.96 14.67 11.64
N THR A 82 3.90 16.00 11.66
CA THR A 82 3.00 16.80 10.85
C THR A 82 3.46 16.74 9.41
N LEU A 83 2.69 16.08 8.54
CA LEU A 83 2.97 16.05 7.10
C LEU A 83 2.93 17.46 6.48
N ARG A 84 2.22 18.40 7.13
CA ARG A 84 2.39 19.86 7.10
C ARG A 84 1.88 20.41 8.44
N CYS A 85 2.52 21.46 8.97
CA CYS A 85 2.30 22.01 10.33
C CYS A 85 0.86 22.50 10.66
N ASP A 86 -0.12 22.41 9.76
CA ASP A 86 -1.26 23.35 9.78
C ASP A 86 -2.43 22.99 8.84
N TYR A 87 -2.85 21.72 8.72
CA TYR A 87 -4.09 21.42 7.97
C TYR A 87 -4.98 20.36 8.60
N PHE A 88 -6.20 20.78 8.97
CA PHE A 88 -7.34 19.92 9.30
C PHE A 88 -8.38 20.02 8.16
N THR A 89 -8.91 18.89 7.72
CA THR A 89 -10.16 18.79 6.93
C THR A 89 -11.08 17.76 7.54
#